data_AF-A0AAD6ESP3-F1
#
_entry.id   AF-A0AAD6ESP3-F1
#
_cell.length_a   1.000
_cell.length_b   1.000
_cell.length_c   1.000
_cell.angle_alpha   90.00
_cell.angle_beta   90.00
_cell.angle_gamma   90.00
#
_symmetry.space_group_name_H-M   'P 1'
#
loop_
_entity.id
_entity.type
_entity.pdbx_description
1 polymer ?
#
loop_
_entity_poly.entity_id
_entity_poly.type
_entity_poly.pdbx_seq_one_letter_code
_entity_poly.pdbx_strand_id
1 'polypeptide(L)'
;MGKNKFRLSNLMPNSWLYKLSDMGKPKRIRNSSKTSKKSGAEDCKLPELVISAPFPPNLQNYVPNRASQYLPSKERFNTLCQTPSRPIKFKHKPKQKPTSPVSIYRKSSHDIVFELGPTSPELKLRPILTKPRSRASKVKVRSISPRCNSKNKQRRWMSESYLVVKYSRNAEKDFMESMVEMIVEKNITEVPREKRGNHRERERGKDLEMFNLRLFTVLVLAMASMASALRLPPGIEEPSRLIRPFDTSNYGKLQLNNGLALTPQMGWNSWNFFACNINETLIRETADALVSTGLAELGYNYVNIDDCWSNMKRDVKGQLQPDSKNFPSGIKALADYVHKKGLYLGIYSDAGVFTCQVRPGSLYHESDDAKLFASWGVDYLKYDNCFNLGIKPIERYPPMRDALNATGRKIFYSLCEWGEDDPALWAGNVGNSWRTTDDITDTWESMTTIADLNDKWASYAGPGGWNDPDMLEVGNGGMTYAEYRSHFSIWALMKAPLLIGCDVRNMTSQTFEILSNKEVIAVNQDPLGVQGRKIYAEGTKNCSQVWAGPLSGKQVAVVLWNRCSDVVNISADLGLLGLDKTAQHSVRDLWSHTTLSENVVGSLTAQVQVHDCKMYTLTPTSSVYTS
;
A
#
# COMPACT_ATOMS: atom_id res chain seq x y z
N MET A 1 28.13 45.66 13.52
CA MET A 1 29.59 45.74 13.25
C MET A 1 30.29 44.85 14.28
N GLY A 2 31.35 44.09 13.99
CA GLY A 2 31.93 43.78 12.69
C GLY A 2 33.03 42.69 12.76
N LYS A 3 33.05 41.81 11.74
CA LYS A 3 34.20 41.06 11.20
C LYS A 3 35.30 40.59 12.19
N ASN A 4 35.29 39.31 12.56
CA ASN A 4 36.53 38.55 12.70
C ASN A 4 36.77 37.71 11.43
N LYS A 5 38.02 37.69 10.94
CA LYS A 5 38.47 36.83 9.83
C LYS A 5 39.58 35.92 10.35
N PHE A 6 39.47 34.62 10.09
CA PHE A 6 40.61 33.71 10.09
C PHE A 6 40.74 33.03 8.71
N ARG A 7 41.96 32.58 8.39
CA ARG A 7 42.35 32.19 7.03
C ARG A 7 43.36 31.04 7.08
N LEU A 8 42.90 29.84 6.76
CA LEU A 8 43.69 28.65 6.40
C LEU A 8 42.93 28.00 5.23
N SER A 9 43.38 27.96 3.97
CA SER A 9 44.64 27.47 3.38
C SER A 9 44.67 25.94 3.18
N ASN A 10 44.36 25.55 1.95
CA ASN A 10 44.84 24.37 1.21
C ASN A 10 44.79 22.99 1.87
N LEU A 11 44.03 22.07 1.23
CA LEU A 11 44.58 20.83 0.67
C LEU A 11 43.60 20.22 -0.34
N MET A 12 44.03 20.09 -1.60
CA MET A 12 43.39 19.28 -2.65
C MET A 12 44.49 18.65 -3.51
N PRO A 13 44.39 17.37 -3.88
CA PRO A 13 45.27 16.76 -4.86
C PRO A 13 44.72 16.88 -6.29
N ASN A 14 45.60 17.34 -7.17
CA ASN A 14 45.70 17.07 -8.61
C ASN A 14 45.30 15.64 -9.02
N SER A 15 45.00 15.31 -10.28
CA SER A 15 44.62 16.09 -11.49
C SER A 15 44.46 15.09 -12.65
N TRP A 16 43.50 15.27 -13.57
CA TRP A 16 43.55 14.62 -14.89
C TRP A 16 43.18 15.59 -16.00
N LEU A 17 44.13 15.80 -16.91
CA LEU A 17 44.01 16.64 -18.10
C LEU A 17 43.80 15.75 -19.34
N TYR A 18 42.79 16.05 -20.14
CA TYR A 18 42.75 15.65 -21.55
C TYR A 18 42.49 16.86 -22.44
N LYS A 19 43.08 16.84 -23.63
CA LYS A 19 43.25 18.02 -24.49
C LYS A 19 41.97 18.39 -25.24
N LEU A 20 41.79 19.69 -25.46
CA LEU A 20 40.85 20.25 -26.44
C LEU A 20 41.60 20.80 -27.66
N SER A 21 41.36 20.17 -28.80
CA SER A 21 41.71 20.58 -30.17
C SER A 21 40.79 19.77 -31.11
N ASP A 22 40.15 20.30 -32.15
CA ASP A 22 40.46 21.54 -32.87
C ASP A 22 39.21 22.29 -33.38
N MET A 23 39.38 23.50 -33.93
CA MET A 23 38.26 24.31 -34.44
C MET A 23 37.87 23.98 -35.89
N GLY A 24 36.62 23.59 -36.13
CA GLY A 24 36.03 23.44 -37.47
C GLY A 24 34.83 24.38 -37.70
N LYS A 25 34.96 25.37 -38.60
CA LYS A 25 33.86 26.30 -38.99
C LYS A 25 33.13 25.85 -40.28
N PRO A 26 31.86 26.26 -40.49
CA PRO A 26 30.91 25.50 -41.31
C PRO A 26 30.93 25.83 -42.81
N LYS A 27 30.56 24.85 -43.65
CA LYS A 27 30.20 25.07 -45.05
C LYS A 27 28.72 25.44 -45.20
N ARG A 28 28.45 26.61 -45.79
CA ARG A 28 27.14 26.95 -46.38
C ARG A 28 26.92 26.17 -47.67
N ILE A 29 25.71 25.66 -47.90
CA ILE A 29 25.18 25.39 -49.25
C ILE A 29 23.86 26.17 -49.39
N ARG A 30 23.50 26.54 -50.62
CA ARG A 30 22.50 27.58 -50.93
C ARG A 30 21.07 27.05 -50.96
N ASN A 31 20.12 27.96 -50.72
CA ASN A 31 18.72 27.81 -51.13
C ASN A 31 18.62 27.58 -52.65
N SER A 32 17.64 26.77 -53.07
CA SER A 32 17.03 26.87 -54.39
C SER A 32 15.50 26.78 -54.25
N SER A 33 14.83 27.91 -54.33
CA SER A 33 13.36 27.97 -54.40
C SER A 33 12.88 27.59 -55.80
N LYS A 34 11.77 26.84 -55.88
CA LYS A 34 10.91 26.82 -57.06
C LYS A 34 9.47 26.43 -56.68
N THR A 35 8.54 27.29 -57.03
CA THR A 35 7.09 27.11 -56.83
C THR A 35 6.45 26.57 -58.10
N SER A 36 5.57 25.59 -57.99
CA SER A 36 4.58 25.29 -59.03
C SER A 36 3.31 24.69 -58.42
N LYS A 37 2.18 25.39 -58.55
CA LYS A 37 0.85 24.80 -58.36
C LYS A 37 0.54 23.93 -59.58
N LYS A 38 -0.03 22.74 -59.39
CA LYS A 38 -1.18 22.27 -60.20
C LYS A 38 -1.94 21.14 -59.51
N SER A 39 -3.17 20.96 -59.94
CA SER A 39 -4.16 20.00 -59.45
C SER A 39 -4.03 18.64 -60.14
N GLY A 40 -4.38 17.58 -59.42
CA GLY A 40 -4.62 16.23 -59.95
C GLY A 40 -5.10 15.34 -58.81
N ALA A 41 -6.20 14.61 -59.02
CA ALA A 41 -6.68 13.58 -58.12
C ALA A 41 -6.86 12.31 -58.95
N GLU A 42 -6.23 11.21 -58.55
CA GLU A 42 -6.42 9.89 -59.14
C GLU A 42 -5.90 8.79 -58.19
N ASP A 43 -6.26 7.54 -58.49
CA ASP A 43 -6.51 6.50 -57.49
C ASP A 43 -5.30 5.77 -56.86
N CYS A 44 -5.60 5.26 -55.67
CA CYS A 44 -5.11 4.02 -55.05
C CYS A 44 -4.03 3.19 -55.79
N LYS A 45 -2.83 3.13 -55.20
CA LYS A 45 -2.10 1.87 -54.95
C LYS A 45 -1.00 2.04 -53.89
N LEU A 46 -1.02 1.18 -52.88
CA LEU A 46 0.09 1.02 -51.93
C LEU A 46 1.13 0.05 -52.52
N PRO A 47 2.43 0.37 -52.51
CA PRO A 47 3.48 -0.63 -52.66
C PRO A 47 3.65 -1.41 -51.34
N GLU A 48 3.75 -2.73 -51.42
CA GLU A 48 4.21 -3.54 -50.29
C GLU A 48 5.71 -3.28 -50.07
N LEU A 49 6.07 -2.72 -48.91
CA LEU A 49 7.46 -2.53 -48.53
C LEU A 49 7.87 -3.61 -47.52
N VAL A 50 8.42 -4.72 -48.04
CA VAL A 50 9.00 -5.79 -47.21
C VAL A 50 10.29 -5.27 -46.58
N ILE A 51 10.25 -4.89 -45.30
CA ILE A 51 11.44 -4.62 -44.49
C ILE A 51 11.75 -5.87 -43.67
N SER A 52 12.79 -6.60 -44.05
CA SER A 52 13.36 -7.69 -43.26
C SER A 52 14.44 -7.15 -42.31
N ALA A 53 14.24 -7.36 -41.01
CA ALA A 53 15.26 -7.22 -39.97
C ALA A 53 15.19 -8.45 -39.05
N PRO A 54 16.33 -9.00 -38.58
CA PRO A 54 16.36 -10.34 -37.99
C PRO A 54 15.87 -10.36 -36.54
N PHE A 55 14.84 -11.16 -36.27
CA PHE A 55 14.54 -11.65 -34.92
C PHE A 55 15.43 -12.87 -34.58
N PRO A 56 15.90 -13.03 -33.33
CA PRO A 56 16.54 -14.26 -32.89
C PRO A 56 15.50 -15.40 -32.81
N PRO A 57 15.74 -16.57 -33.42
CA PRO A 57 14.79 -17.67 -33.41
C PRO A 57 14.90 -18.50 -32.12
N ASN A 58 13.96 -18.34 -31.20
CA ASN A 58 13.38 -19.41 -30.34
C ASN A 58 12.40 -18.84 -29.31
N LEU A 59 11.10 -18.76 -29.65
CA LEU A 59 10.01 -18.58 -28.67
C LEU A 59 8.65 -19.02 -29.25
N GLN A 60 8.57 -20.25 -29.74
CA GLN A 60 7.29 -20.94 -29.94
C GLN A 60 7.03 -21.86 -28.73
N ASN A 61 5.76 -21.92 -28.31
CA ASN A 61 5.26 -22.68 -27.15
C ASN A 61 5.64 -22.11 -25.76
N TYR A 62 5.29 -20.85 -25.49
CA TYR A 62 4.91 -20.43 -24.13
C TYR A 62 3.59 -19.66 -24.17
N VAL A 63 2.57 -20.18 -23.48
CA VAL A 63 1.27 -19.52 -23.28
C VAL A 63 0.94 -19.57 -21.78
N PRO A 64 1.20 -18.50 -21.02
CA PRO A 64 0.84 -18.43 -19.62
C PRO A 64 -0.68 -18.36 -19.45
N ASN A 65 -1.27 -19.40 -18.85
CA ASN A 65 -2.69 -19.43 -18.51
C ASN A 65 -2.97 -18.55 -17.26
N ARG A 66 -2.97 -17.22 -17.43
CA ARG A 66 -3.43 -16.24 -16.41
C ARG A 66 -3.78 -14.87 -17.03
N ALA A 67 -4.70 -14.87 -17.99
CA ALA A 67 -5.28 -13.65 -18.58
C ALA A 67 -6.80 -13.58 -18.37
N SER A 68 -7.27 -14.02 -17.19
CA SER A 68 -8.69 -14.26 -16.90
C SER A 68 -9.18 -13.54 -15.64
N GLN A 69 -8.72 -12.31 -15.41
CA GLN A 69 -9.20 -11.47 -14.29
C GLN A 69 -9.40 -9.98 -14.62
N TYR A 70 -9.18 -9.57 -15.87
CA TYR A 70 -9.58 -8.25 -16.39
C TYR A 70 -10.54 -8.42 -17.58
N LEU A 71 -11.83 -8.51 -17.26
CA LEU A 71 -12.94 -8.34 -18.21
C LEU A 71 -13.92 -7.34 -17.59
N PRO A 72 -14.16 -6.17 -18.21
CA PRO A 72 -15.14 -5.22 -17.68
C PRO A 72 -16.54 -5.84 -17.67
N SER A 73 -17.30 -5.59 -16.60
CA SER A 73 -18.67 -6.06 -16.45
C SER A 73 -19.55 -5.51 -17.59
N LYS A 74 -20.23 -6.41 -18.31
CA LYS A 74 -21.08 -6.04 -19.46
C LYS A 74 -22.10 -4.96 -19.11
N GLU A 75 -22.06 -3.87 -19.88
CA GLU A 75 -23.07 -2.82 -19.87
C GLU A 75 -24.48 -3.38 -20.12
N ARG A 76 -25.46 -2.94 -19.33
CA ARG A 76 -26.87 -3.11 -19.67
C ARG A 76 -27.33 -1.95 -20.55
N PHE A 77 -27.17 -2.09 -21.85
CA PHE A 77 -27.89 -1.27 -22.82
C PHE A 77 -29.41 -1.48 -22.67
N ASN A 78 -30.09 -0.52 -22.06
CA ASN A 78 -31.54 -0.37 -22.18
C ASN A 78 -31.83 0.75 -23.19
N THR A 79 -32.16 0.37 -24.43
CA THR A 79 -32.59 1.31 -25.47
C THR A 79 -33.93 1.96 -25.13
N LEU A 80 -33.95 3.28 -25.01
CA LEU A 80 -35.15 4.10 -25.13
C LEU A 80 -34.89 5.19 -26.17
N CYS A 81 -35.61 5.10 -27.29
CA CYS A 81 -35.51 6.06 -28.38
C CYS A 81 -36.38 7.29 -28.10
N GLN A 82 -35.80 8.49 -28.16
CA GLN A 82 -36.53 9.73 -28.43
C GLN A 82 -35.61 10.78 -29.08
N THR A 83 -36.19 11.63 -29.93
CA THR A 83 -35.46 12.50 -30.89
C THR A 83 -35.25 13.93 -30.37
N PRO A 84 -34.24 14.66 -30.87
CA PRO A 84 -33.84 15.95 -30.30
C PRO A 84 -34.68 17.14 -30.78
N SER A 85 -35.08 17.99 -29.83
CA SER A 85 -35.73 19.29 -30.09
C SER A 85 -34.75 20.46 -29.91
N ARG A 86 -34.84 21.47 -30.80
CA ARG A 86 -33.94 22.65 -30.80
C ARG A 86 -34.37 23.72 -29.78
N PRO A 87 -33.44 24.55 -29.26
CA PRO A 87 -33.74 25.58 -28.27
C PRO A 87 -34.34 26.86 -28.89
N ILE A 88 -35.16 27.56 -28.10
CA ILE A 88 -35.69 28.91 -28.41
C ILE A 88 -35.17 29.90 -27.35
N LYS A 89 -34.77 31.11 -27.78
CA LYS A 89 -34.32 32.22 -26.91
C LYS A 89 -35.41 33.29 -26.79
N PHE A 90 -35.64 33.88 -25.61
CA PHE A 90 -36.36 35.16 -25.48
C PHE A 90 -35.92 36.05 -24.30
N LYS A 91 -36.60 37.19 -24.14
CA LYS A 91 -36.18 38.44 -23.47
C LYS A 91 -37.42 39.15 -22.85
N HIS A 92 -37.33 40.05 -21.85
CA HIS A 92 -36.17 40.56 -21.11
C HIS A 92 -36.55 41.22 -19.76
N LYS A 93 -35.71 41.00 -18.72
CA LYS A 93 -35.35 42.02 -17.69
C LYS A 93 -36.48 42.46 -16.70
N PRO A 94 -36.22 43.30 -15.66
CA PRO A 94 -36.53 42.88 -14.28
C PRO A 94 -37.31 43.89 -13.39
N LYS A 95 -37.69 43.44 -12.19
CA LYS A 95 -38.10 44.17 -10.95
C LYS A 95 -38.26 43.09 -9.84
N GLN A 96 -38.13 43.33 -8.52
CA GLN A 96 -37.65 44.47 -7.71
C GLN A 96 -37.22 43.94 -6.31
N LYS A 97 -36.35 44.65 -5.59
CA LYS A 97 -36.09 44.51 -4.12
C LYS A 97 -36.82 45.68 -3.40
N PRO A 98 -37.15 45.62 -2.09
CA PRO A 98 -36.25 45.33 -0.94
C PRO A 98 -36.62 43.97 -0.26
N THR A 99 -36.58 43.65 1.05
CA THR A 99 -36.36 44.40 2.32
C THR A 99 -35.83 43.45 3.43
N SER A 100 -35.53 43.98 4.62
CA SER A 100 -35.12 43.30 5.87
C SER A 100 -35.41 44.26 7.06
N PRO A 101 -35.13 43.94 8.34
CA PRO A 101 -35.07 42.67 9.06
C PRO A 101 -36.02 42.65 10.31
N VAL A 102 -36.20 41.49 10.96
CA VAL A 102 -36.70 41.39 12.36
C VAL A 102 -35.97 40.24 13.07
N SER A 103 -35.78 40.33 14.39
CA SER A 103 -34.96 39.40 15.18
C SER A 103 -35.48 39.18 16.61
N ILE A 104 -35.16 38.01 17.19
CA ILE A 104 -35.29 37.63 18.62
C ILE A 104 -36.72 37.40 19.15
N TYR A 105 -37.02 36.18 19.61
CA TYR A 105 -37.28 35.89 21.04
C TYR A 105 -37.20 34.39 21.37
N ARG A 106 -37.13 34.07 22.68
CA ARG A 106 -36.75 32.76 23.25
C ARG A 106 -37.56 32.45 24.50
N LYS A 107 -38.29 31.33 24.51
CA LYS A 107 -38.91 30.58 25.66
C LYS A 107 -39.65 29.36 25.04
N SER A 108 -39.94 28.21 25.66
CA SER A 108 -39.41 27.39 26.77
C SER A 108 -40.59 26.55 27.30
N SER A 109 -40.49 25.21 27.28
CA SER A 109 -41.24 24.21 28.09
C SER A 109 -42.79 24.23 28.16
N HIS A 110 -43.42 23.03 28.12
CA HIS A 110 -44.42 22.53 29.10
C HIS A 110 -44.84 21.08 28.75
N ASP A 111 -45.19 20.28 29.76
CA ASP A 111 -45.59 18.86 29.65
C ASP A 111 -47.10 18.64 29.87
N ILE A 112 -47.72 17.71 29.12
CA ILE A 112 -49.01 17.03 29.38
C ILE A 112 -48.87 15.62 28.74
N VAL A 113 -48.77 14.48 29.44
CA VAL A 113 -49.71 13.74 30.34
C VAL A 113 -50.69 12.80 29.59
N PHE A 114 -50.92 11.60 30.15
CA PHE A 114 -51.58 10.41 29.56
C PHE A 114 -53.02 10.16 30.03
N GLU A 115 -53.81 9.46 29.19
CA GLU A 115 -54.83 8.40 29.45
C GLU A 115 -55.03 7.63 28.11
N LEU A 116 -55.51 6.39 27.95
CA LEU A 116 -55.81 5.16 28.75
C LEU A 116 -55.71 3.96 27.72
N GLY A 117 -55.88 2.65 27.97
CA GLY A 117 -56.42 1.84 29.08
C GLY A 117 -57.87 1.36 28.83
N PRO A 118 -58.30 0.09 29.10
CA PRO A 118 -57.60 -1.14 29.55
C PRO A 118 -57.32 -2.09 28.33
N THR A 119 -57.26 -3.44 28.28
CA THR A 119 -57.61 -4.62 29.13
C THR A 119 -56.59 -5.79 28.96
N SER A 120 -56.88 -6.99 29.50
CA SER A 120 -56.07 -8.26 29.52
C SER A 120 -57.02 -9.44 29.96
N PRO A 121 -56.63 -10.69 30.38
CA PRO A 121 -55.36 -11.50 30.44
C PRO A 121 -55.51 -12.83 29.62
N GLU A 122 -54.90 -14.04 29.81
CA GLU A 122 -53.78 -14.65 30.61
C GLU A 122 -52.52 -14.87 29.72
N LEU A 123 -51.27 -15.17 30.15
CA LEU A 123 -50.66 -15.72 31.38
C LEU A 123 -50.51 -17.27 31.46
N LYS A 124 -49.33 -17.83 31.08
CA LYS A 124 -48.59 -18.90 31.83
C LYS A 124 -47.25 -19.31 31.20
N LEU A 125 -46.30 -19.68 32.06
CA LEU A 125 -44.98 -20.26 31.77
C LEU A 125 -44.84 -21.62 32.48
N ARG A 126 -44.08 -22.58 31.91
CA ARG A 126 -43.08 -23.41 32.63
C ARG A 126 -42.27 -24.34 31.69
N PRO A 127 -41.05 -24.78 32.08
CA PRO A 127 -40.12 -25.54 31.21
C PRO A 127 -39.98 -27.03 31.58
N ILE A 128 -39.41 -27.86 30.68
CA ILE A 128 -38.99 -29.26 30.95
C ILE A 128 -37.66 -29.59 30.25
N LEU A 129 -36.80 -30.38 30.91
CA LEU A 129 -35.52 -30.94 30.43
C LEU A 129 -35.71 -32.33 29.77
N THR A 130 -34.87 -32.71 28.79
CA THR A 130 -34.25 -34.07 28.69
C THR A 130 -33.23 -34.20 27.54
N LYS A 131 -32.31 -35.17 27.67
CA LYS A 131 -31.46 -35.73 26.59
C LYS A 131 -31.92 -37.19 26.28
N PRO A 132 -31.20 -38.00 25.47
CA PRO A 132 -31.16 -37.97 24.00
C PRO A 132 -31.56 -39.34 23.38
N ARG A 133 -31.74 -39.45 22.05
CA ARG A 133 -31.61 -40.75 21.36
C ARG A 133 -31.36 -40.67 19.85
N SER A 134 -30.88 -41.78 19.31
CA SER A 134 -30.35 -41.97 17.95
C SER A 134 -31.35 -42.58 16.97
N ARG A 135 -31.24 -42.26 15.67
CA ARG A 135 -30.81 -43.22 14.61
C ARG A 135 -30.69 -42.56 13.23
N ALA A 136 -29.93 -43.20 12.35
CA ALA A 136 -29.74 -42.78 10.96
C ALA A 136 -30.85 -43.34 10.03
N SER A 137 -31.01 -42.73 8.85
CA SER A 137 -31.58 -43.41 7.67
C SER A 137 -31.17 -42.78 6.33
N LYS A 138 -31.11 -43.64 5.31
CA LYS A 138 -30.60 -43.38 3.96
C LYS A 138 -31.53 -42.45 3.17
N VAL A 139 -30.97 -41.56 2.35
CA VAL A 139 -31.69 -40.90 1.24
C VAL A 139 -31.37 -41.65 -0.07
N LYS A 140 -32.35 -41.75 -0.96
CA LYS A 140 -32.35 -42.64 -2.13
C LYS A 140 -32.49 -41.83 -3.41
N VAL A 141 -31.50 -41.92 -4.30
CA VAL A 141 -31.51 -41.18 -5.59
C VAL A 141 -32.66 -41.70 -6.48
N ARG A 142 -33.36 -40.76 -7.13
CA ARG A 142 -34.27 -41.04 -8.25
C ARG A 142 -34.02 -40.04 -9.37
N SER A 143 -33.79 -40.55 -10.57
CA SER A 143 -33.60 -39.77 -11.80
C SER A 143 -34.92 -39.51 -12.51
N ILE A 144 -35.12 -38.30 -13.03
CA ILE A 144 -36.12 -38.00 -14.07
C ILE A 144 -35.41 -37.17 -15.15
N SER A 145 -35.62 -37.52 -16.42
CA SER A 145 -35.13 -36.77 -17.59
C SER A 145 -36.29 -36.30 -18.44
N PRO A 146 -36.11 -35.22 -19.21
CA PRO A 146 -36.65 -35.19 -20.58
C PRO A 146 -35.55 -35.28 -21.66
N ARG A 147 -35.83 -36.08 -22.69
CA ARG A 147 -35.25 -35.97 -24.04
C ARG A 147 -36.05 -34.93 -24.85
N CYS A 148 -35.67 -34.43 -26.03
CA CYS A 148 -34.36 -34.19 -26.69
C CYS A 148 -34.67 -33.65 -28.11
N ASN A 149 -33.97 -32.63 -28.61
CA ASN A 149 -33.80 -32.34 -30.05
C ASN A 149 -32.91 -31.09 -30.27
N SER A 150 -32.21 -30.91 -31.39
CA SER A 150 -31.27 -31.81 -32.11
C SER A 150 -30.45 -31.01 -33.13
N LYS A 151 -29.12 -31.27 -33.22
CA LYS A 151 -28.28 -31.36 -34.45
C LYS A 151 -26.77 -31.28 -34.16
N ASN A 152 -26.00 -32.02 -34.95
CA ASN A 152 -24.54 -32.21 -34.87
C ASN A 152 -23.75 -30.92 -35.21
N LYS A 153 -22.47 -30.71 -34.82
CA LYS A 153 -21.33 -31.65 -34.87
C LYS A 153 -20.23 -31.41 -33.81
N GLN A 154 -19.71 -32.52 -33.28
CA GLN A 154 -18.30 -32.83 -32.95
C GLN A 154 -17.36 -31.71 -32.43
N ARG A 155 -17.00 -31.81 -31.15
CA ARG A 155 -15.58 -31.98 -30.73
C ARG A 155 -15.50 -32.91 -29.50
N ARG A 156 -14.29 -33.34 -29.13
CA ARG A 156 -14.01 -34.53 -28.32
C ARG A 156 -13.82 -34.18 -26.83
N TRP A 157 -14.10 -35.14 -25.95
CA TRP A 157 -14.03 -34.98 -24.49
C TRP A 157 -12.59 -34.89 -23.97
N MET A 158 -12.36 -34.00 -23.00
CA MET A 158 -11.75 -34.34 -21.71
C MET A 158 -12.51 -33.59 -20.61
N SER A 159 -12.69 -34.23 -19.45
CA SER A 159 -13.42 -33.67 -18.31
C SER A 159 -12.57 -33.82 -17.05
N GLU A 160 -11.87 -32.75 -16.66
CA GLU A 160 -11.13 -32.72 -15.40
C GLU A 160 -12.12 -32.66 -14.22
N SER A 161 -11.87 -33.49 -13.21
CA SER A 161 -12.71 -33.59 -12.02
C SER A 161 -12.09 -32.78 -10.89
N TYR A 162 -12.71 -31.64 -10.55
CA TYR A 162 -12.23 -30.76 -9.49
C TYR A 162 -12.40 -31.41 -8.12
N LEU A 163 -11.28 -31.89 -7.55
CA LEU A 163 -11.23 -32.44 -6.20
C LEU A 163 -11.13 -31.30 -5.17
N VAL A 164 -12.25 -30.91 -4.57
CA VAL A 164 -12.27 -29.85 -3.54
C VAL A 164 -11.76 -30.39 -2.19
N VAL A 165 -10.44 -30.33 -1.99
CA VAL A 165 -9.81 -30.64 -0.71
C VAL A 165 -9.97 -29.44 0.23
N LYS A 166 -10.76 -29.60 1.30
CA LYS A 166 -10.77 -28.65 2.42
C LYS A 166 -9.53 -28.88 3.28
N TYR A 167 -8.64 -27.89 3.35
CA TYR A 167 -7.59 -27.87 4.38
C TYR A 167 -8.21 -27.73 5.77
N SER A 168 -7.79 -28.61 6.69
CA SER A 168 -8.07 -28.50 8.12
C SER A 168 -6.76 -28.21 8.86
N ARG A 169 -6.78 -27.30 9.83
CA ARG A 169 -5.61 -27.06 10.69
C ARG A 169 -5.46 -28.23 11.66
N ASN A 170 -4.33 -28.96 11.57
CA ASN A 170 -3.67 -29.75 12.63
C ASN A 170 -2.50 -30.63 12.13
N ALA A 171 -2.24 -30.69 10.81
CA ALA A 171 -1.33 -31.66 10.19
C ALA A 171 0.13 -31.72 10.70
N GLU A 172 0.64 -30.70 11.39
CA GLU A 172 2.01 -30.70 11.93
C GLU A 172 2.16 -31.53 13.20
N LYS A 173 1.09 -31.72 14.00
CA LYS A 173 1.16 -32.50 15.24
C LYS A 173 1.13 -34.00 14.96
N ASP A 174 0.19 -34.43 14.11
CA ASP A 174 -0.03 -35.83 13.73
C ASP A 174 1.19 -36.41 13.01
N PHE A 175 1.95 -35.59 12.26
CA PHE A 175 3.20 -35.98 11.59
C PHE A 175 4.33 -36.31 12.59
N MET A 176 4.45 -35.53 13.66
CA MET A 176 5.48 -35.73 14.69
C MET A 176 5.19 -36.95 15.58
N GLU A 177 3.92 -37.18 15.93
CA GLU A 177 3.52 -38.36 16.71
C GLU A 177 3.72 -39.65 15.88
N SER A 178 3.40 -39.63 14.58
CA SER A 178 3.65 -40.75 13.65
C SER A 178 5.13 -41.13 13.51
N MET A 179 6.05 -40.15 13.53
CA MET A 179 7.50 -40.44 13.48
C MET A 179 8.02 -41.15 14.73
N VAL A 180 7.41 -40.92 15.91
CA VAL A 180 7.86 -41.53 17.17
C VAL A 180 7.48 -43.01 17.24
N GLU A 181 6.25 -43.36 16.86
CA GLU A 181 5.78 -44.76 16.84
C GLU A 181 6.59 -45.61 15.82
N MET A 182 6.88 -45.06 14.64
CA MET A 182 7.61 -45.74 13.56
C MET A 182 9.07 -46.09 13.91
N ILE A 183 9.65 -45.47 14.94
CA ILE A 183 11.00 -45.75 15.45
C ILE A 183 10.97 -46.87 16.52
N VAL A 184 9.83 -47.06 17.20
CA VAL A 184 9.66 -48.08 18.24
C VAL A 184 9.35 -49.46 17.64
N GLU A 185 8.45 -49.55 16.65
CA GLU A 185 8.05 -50.84 16.07
C GLU A 185 9.15 -51.53 15.25
N LYS A 186 10.10 -50.78 14.66
CA LYS A 186 11.12 -51.33 13.76
C LYS A 186 12.29 -52.09 14.42
N ASN A 187 12.25 -52.31 15.73
CA ASN A 187 13.30 -53.03 16.48
C ASN A 187 12.88 -54.42 16.98
N ILE A 188 11.73 -54.95 16.56
CA ILE A 188 11.27 -56.30 16.93
C ILE A 188 10.79 -57.05 15.67
N THR A 189 11.21 -58.31 15.53
CA THR A 189 11.16 -59.17 14.31
C THR A 189 12.10 -58.71 13.18
N GLU A 190 12.81 -59.59 12.45
CA GLU A 190 12.82 -61.06 12.41
C GLU A 190 14.23 -61.65 12.63
N VAL A 191 14.33 -62.92 13.04
CA VAL A 191 15.56 -63.74 12.95
C VAL A 191 15.19 -65.17 12.48
N PRO A 192 15.66 -65.63 11.31
CA PRO A 192 15.41 -67.00 10.85
C PRO A 192 16.17 -68.08 11.65
N ARG A 193 15.64 -69.30 11.66
CA ARG A 193 16.29 -70.48 12.26
C ARG A 193 17.37 -71.07 11.36
N GLU A 194 18.55 -71.39 11.91
CA GLU A 194 19.18 -72.66 11.57
C GLU A 194 19.95 -73.32 12.75
N LYS A 195 20.72 -74.39 12.48
CA LYS A 195 20.95 -75.51 13.42
C LYS A 195 22.39 -75.62 13.95
N ARG A 196 22.49 -76.05 15.21
CA ARG A 196 23.55 -76.89 15.83
C ARG A 196 25.02 -76.68 15.39
N GLY A 197 25.86 -76.19 16.30
CA GLY A 197 27.32 -76.39 16.21
C GLY A 197 28.09 -75.80 17.40
N ASN A 198 28.95 -76.59 18.05
CA ASN A 198 29.86 -76.09 19.08
C ASN A 198 31.02 -75.33 18.45
N HIS A 199 31.40 -74.15 18.98
CA HIS A 199 32.63 -74.01 19.78
C HIS A 199 32.95 -72.57 20.24
N ARG A 200 33.47 -72.47 21.48
CA ARG A 200 34.49 -71.51 21.98
C ARG A 200 34.27 -70.00 21.79
N GLU A 201 33.70 -69.41 22.85
CA GLU A 201 34.38 -68.38 23.67
C GLU A 201 35.39 -67.44 22.98
N ARG A 202 34.92 -66.29 22.45
CA ARG A 202 35.74 -65.06 22.48
C ARG A 202 34.98 -63.72 22.55
N GLU A 203 33.66 -63.73 22.69
CA GLU A 203 32.83 -62.51 22.69
C GLU A 203 31.95 -62.40 23.95
N ARG A 204 32.58 -62.02 25.08
CA ARG A 204 31.88 -61.55 26.29
C ARG A 204 32.52 -60.31 26.94
N GLY A 205 33.59 -59.77 26.36
CA GLY A 205 34.28 -58.58 26.89
C GLY A 205 33.71 -57.24 26.42
N LYS A 206 33.20 -57.16 25.18
CA LYS A 206 32.86 -55.88 24.53
C LYS A 206 31.45 -55.37 24.85
N ASP A 207 30.47 -56.25 25.02
CA ASP A 207 29.10 -55.84 25.28
C ASP A 207 28.93 -55.18 26.65
N LEU A 208 29.72 -55.61 27.64
CA LEU A 208 29.70 -55.02 28.99
C LEU A 208 30.28 -53.59 29.01
N GLU A 209 31.31 -53.31 28.20
CA GLU A 209 31.82 -51.95 28.02
C GLU A 209 30.81 -51.04 27.30
N MET A 210 30.18 -51.51 26.21
CA MET A 210 29.13 -50.73 25.53
C MET A 210 27.91 -50.47 26.41
N PHE A 211 27.52 -51.42 27.26
CA PHE A 211 26.39 -51.23 28.18
C PHE A 211 26.71 -50.19 29.24
N ASN A 212 27.89 -50.27 29.86
CA ASN A 212 28.36 -49.29 30.84
C ASN A 212 28.52 -47.89 30.23
N LEU A 213 29.07 -47.78 29.02
CA LEU A 213 29.25 -46.48 28.35
C LEU A 213 27.91 -45.78 28.09
N ARG A 214 26.89 -46.53 27.64
CA ARG A 214 25.52 -46.01 27.42
C ARG A 214 24.84 -45.62 28.73
N LEU A 215 25.00 -46.41 29.79
CA LEU A 215 24.46 -46.09 31.11
C LEU A 215 25.06 -44.78 31.66
N PHE A 216 26.37 -44.56 31.42
CA PHE A 216 27.06 -43.33 31.81
C PHE A 216 26.54 -42.10 31.03
N THR A 217 26.24 -42.23 29.73
CA THR A 217 25.67 -41.11 28.94
C THR A 217 24.29 -40.69 29.46
N VAL A 218 23.44 -41.66 29.83
CA VAL A 218 22.11 -41.40 30.41
C VAL A 218 22.23 -40.72 31.78
N LEU A 219 23.18 -41.14 32.63
CA LEU A 219 23.43 -40.51 33.92
C LEU A 219 23.92 -39.06 33.79
N VAL A 220 24.80 -38.74 32.84
CA VAL A 220 25.25 -37.36 32.59
C VAL A 220 24.10 -36.48 32.12
N LEU A 221 23.21 -36.98 31.26
CA LEU A 221 22.00 -36.25 30.83
C LEU A 221 20.98 -36.04 31.96
N ALA A 222 20.84 -37.00 32.88
CA ALA A 222 19.99 -36.86 34.07
C ALA A 222 20.57 -35.87 35.10
N MET A 223 21.90 -35.80 35.25
CA MET A 223 22.56 -34.81 36.09
C MET A 223 22.42 -33.39 35.50
N ALA A 224 22.49 -33.25 34.18
CA ALA A 224 22.29 -31.97 33.49
C ALA A 224 20.85 -31.42 33.66
N SER A 225 19.83 -32.28 33.77
CA SER A 225 18.45 -31.83 34.01
C SER A 225 18.16 -31.48 35.48
N MET A 226 18.87 -32.10 36.44
CA MET A 226 18.76 -31.73 37.87
C MET A 226 19.46 -30.41 38.23
N ALA A 227 20.46 -29.97 37.45
CA ALA A 227 21.11 -28.67 37.66
C ALA A 227 20.14 -27.47 37.54
N SER A 228 19.05 -27.63 36.79
CA SER A 228 18.00 -26.61 36.59
C SER A 228 16.97 -26.50 37.73
N ALA A 229 17.13 -27.26 38.84
CA ALA A 229 16.13 -27.38 39.90
C ALA A 229 16.39 -26.52 41.16
N LEU A 230 17.55 -25.83 41.26
CA LEU A 230 17.83 -24.90 42.36
C LEU A 230 17.08 -23.57 42.16
N ARG A 231 15.90 -23.46 42.78
CA ARG A 231 15.17 -22.19 42.89
C ARG A 231 15.94 -21.22 43.79
N LEU A 232 16.47 -20.15 43.20
CA LEU A 232 16.83 -18.94 43.93
C LEU A 232 15.58 -18.31 44.58
N PRO A 233 15.72 -17.56 45.70
CA PRO A 233 14.58 -16.93 46.36
C PRO A 233 13.93 -15.85 45.49
N PRO A 234 12.60 -15.63 45.59
CA PRO A 234 11.91 -14.60 44.85
C PRO A 234 12.26 -13.21 45.42
N GLY A 235 13.18 -12.49 44.78
CA GLY A 235 13.71 -11.26 45.39
C GLY A 235 14.75 -10.48 44.57
N ILE A 236 14.55 -10.33 43.26
CA ILE A 236 15.02 -9.22 42.42
C ILE A 236 14.14 -9.27 41.15
N GLU A 237 13.49 -8.18 40.79
CA GLU A 237 12.98 -8.03 39.43
C GLU A 237 14.18 -7.75 38.51
N GLU A 238 14.34 -8.51 37.42
CA GLU A 238 15.15 -8.06 36.29
C GLU A 238 14.68 -6.64 35.91
N PRO A 239 15.56 -5.63 35.91
CA PRO A 239 15.16 -4.25 35.65
C PRO A 239 14.45 -4.20 34.30
N SER A 240 13.18 -3.79 34.33
CA SER A 240 12.19 -4.11 33.29
C SER A 240 12.77 -3.92 31.89
N ARG A 241 12.98 -5.05 31.19
CA ARG A 241 13.73 -5.11 29.93
C ARG A 241 12.98 -4.31 28.86
N LEU A 242 13.28 -3.01 28.79
CA LEU A 242 12.48 -2.01 28.08
C LEU A 242 12.06 -2.53 26.71
N ILE A 243 10.76 -2.77 26.58
CA ILE A 243 10.16 -3.22 25.35
C ILE A 243 10.43 -2.10 24.34
N ARG A 244 11.19 -2.42 23.30
CA ARG A 244 11.42 -1.56 22.15
C ARG A 244 10.50 -2.04 21.04
N PRO A 245 9.21 -1.63 21.01
CA PRO A 245 8.26 -2.09 19.99
C PRO A 245 8.67 -1.62 18.58
N PHE A 246 9.39 -0.50 18.54
CA PHE A 246 9.89 0.14 17.34
C PHE A 246 11.30 -0.35 17.04
N ASP A 247 11.38 -1.45 16.29
CA ASP A 247 12.65 -1.93 15.75
C ASP A 247 13.09 -1.03 14.59
N THR A 248 14.05 -0.15 14.88
CA THR A 248 14.70 0.72 13.89
C THR A 248 16.00 0.12 13.36
N SER A 249 16.27 -1.18 13.58
CA SER A 249 17.55 -1.80 13.21
C SER A 249 17.88 -1.76 11.71
N ASN A 250 16.90 -1.61 10.81
CA ASN A 250 17.10 -1.48 9.37
C ASN A 250 16.83 -0.06 8.82
N TYR A 251 16.45 0.88 9.69
CA TYR A 251 16.22 2.28 9.36
C TYR A 251 17.49 2.93 8.79
N GLY A 252 17.38 3.65 7.68
CA GLY A 252 18.48 4.38 7.05
C GLY A 252 19.59 3.51 6.41
N LYS A 253 19.47 2.17 6.43
CA LYS A 253 20.48 1.26 5.85
C LYS A 253 20.43 1.15 4.34
N LEU A 254 19.24 1.32 3.74
CA LEU A 254 19.00 1.03 2.33
C LEU A 254 18.59 2.26 1.53
N GLN A 255 18.19 3.35 2.19
CA GLN A 255 17.46 4.48 1.61
C GLN A 255 18.25 5.28 0.56
N LEU A 256 17.57 5.68 -0.52
CA LEU A 256 18.17 6.39 -1.64
C LEU A 256 18.58 7.82 -1.27
N ASN A 257 19.88 8.06 -1.10
CA ASN A 257 20.44 9.38 -0.81
C ASN A 257 20.51 10.31 -2.05
N ASN A 258 19.41 10.46 -2.79
CA ASN A 258 19.26 11.48 -3.83
C ASN A 258 18.84 12.85 -3.26
N GLY A 259 18.60 12.94 -1.95
CA GLY A 259 18.14 14.14 -1.26
C GLY A 259 16.72 14.56 -1.65
N LEU A 260 15.86 13.57 -1.93
CA LEU A 260 14.40 13.66 -1.93
C LEU A 260 13.86 12.77 -0.78
N ALA A 261 12.54 12.75 -0.59
CA ALA A 261 11.85 11.81 0.30
C ALA A 261 12.35 11.78 1.77
N LEU A 262 12.89 12.89 2.29
CA LEU A 262 13.31 12.98 3.70
C LEU A 262 12.13 12.81 4.67
N THR A 263 10.92 13.11 4.20
CA THR A 263 9.62 12.71 4.72
C THR A 263 8.84 12.00 3.59
N PRO A 264 7.71 11.31 3.88
CA PRO A 264 6.86 10.72 2.84
C PRO A 264 6.35 11.79 1.86
N GLN A 265 6.14 11.44 0.59
CA GLN A 265 5.59 12.39 -0.37
C GLN A 265 4.11 12.71 -0.06
N MET A 266 3.72 13.95 -0.37
CA MET A 266 2.34 14.43 -0.25
C MET A 266 1.91 15.06 -1.57
N GLY A 267 0.70 14.76 -2.03
CA GLY A 267 0.22 15.26 -3.33
C GLY A 267 -1.14 14.72 -3.72
N TRP A 268 -1.36 14.61 -5.01
CA TRP A 268 -2.58 14.10 -5.63
C TRP A 268 -2.23 13.21 -6.83
N ASN A 269 -3.06 12.20 -7.10
CA ASN A 269 -2.95 11.35 -8.28
C ASN A 269 -4.33 11.24 -8.98
N SER A 270 -4.34 11.26 -10.31
CA SER A 270 -5.56 11.18 -11.12
C SER A 270 -6.30 9.83 -11.09
N TRP A 271 -5.66 8.73 -10.69
CA TRP A 271 -6.13 7.38 -11.01
C TRP A 271 -7.48 7.01 -10.39
N ASN A 272 -7.61 7.02 -9.07
CA ASN A 272 -8.76 6.41 -8.39
C ASN A 272 -10.11 7.01 -8.79
N PHE A 273 -10.19 8.33 -9.00
CA PHE A 273 -11.43 9.01 -9.40
C PHE A 273 -11.62 9.15 -10.92
N PHE A 274 -10.54 9.31 -11.71
CA PHE A 274 -10.66 9.63 -13.16
C PHE A 274 -10.25 8.48 -14.09
N ALA A 275 -9.43 7.54 -13.66
CA ALA A 275 -8.80 6.51 -14.50
C ALA A 275 -8.25 7.11 -15.81
N CYS A 276 -8.59 6.55 -16.98
CA CYS A 276 -8.19 7.11 -18.28
C CYS A 276 -8.86 8.45 -18.67
N ASN A 277 -9.83 8.99 -17.92
CA ASN A 277 -10.59 10.18 -18.29
C ASN A 277 -9.86 11.50 -17.95
N ILE A 278 -8.58 11.58 -18.33
CA ILE A 278 -7.67 12.68 -18.00
C ILE A 278 -7.32 13.53 -19.23
N ASN A 279 -7.08 14.82 -18.99
CA ASN A 279 -6.65 15.81 -19.99
C ASN A 279 -5.96 16.99 -19.29
N GLU A 280 -5.24 17.83 -20.04
CA GLU A 280 -4.48 18.94 -19.45
C GLU A 280 -5.35 19.97 -18.71
N THR A 281 -6.60 20.19 -19.12
CA THR A 281 -7.51 21.12 -18.44
C THR A 281 -7.83 20.61 -17.04
N LEU A 282 -8.15 19.32 -16.90
CA LEU A 282 -8.34 18.67 -15.59
C LEU A 282 -7.10 18.85 -14.70
N ILE A 283 -5.90 18.55 -15.21
CA ILE A 283 -4.67 18.64 -14.41
C ILE A 283 -4.37 20.09 -14.00
N ARG A 284 -4.64 21.07 -14.88
CA ARG A 284 -4.52 22.52 -14.56
C ARG A 284 -5.52 22.93 -13.47
N GLU A 285 -6.79 22.54 -13.60
CA GLU A 285 -7.84 22.84 -12.62
C GLU A 285 -7.58 22.16 -11.26
N THR A 286 -7.07 20.93 -11.24
CA THR A 286 -6.65 20.22 -10.03
C THR A 286 -5.49 20.96 -9.34
N ALA A 287 -4.47 21.39 -10.09
CA ALA A 287 -3.37 22.19 -9.56
C ALA A 287 -3.86 23.53 -8.98
N ASP A 288 -4.86 24.16 -9.63
CA ASP A 288 -5.53 25.36 -9.13
C ASP A 288 -6.36 25.11 -7.87
N ALA A 289 -7.02 23.95 -7.77
CA ALA A 289 -7.75 23.53 -6.57
C ALA A 289 -6.84 23.25 -5.37
N LEU A 290 -5.72 22.55 -5.57
CA LEU A 290 -4.73 22.30 -4.50
C LEU A 290 -4.21 23.60 -3.88
N VAL A 291 -3.94 24.63 -4.71
CA VAL A 291 -3.54 25.95 -4.21
C VAL A 291 -4.70 26.70 -3.55
N SER A 292 -5.85 26.81 -4.23
CA SER A 292 -6.98 27.65 -3.75
C SER A 292 -7.73 27.08 -2.55
N THR A 293 -7.63 25.77 -2.29
CA THR A 293 -8.11 25.13 -1.05
C THR A 293 -7.08 25.19 0.10
N GLY A 294 -5.85 25.62 -0.18
CA GLY A 294 -4.75 25.64 0.79
C GLY A 294 -4.07 24.28 1.01
N LEU A 295 -4.51 23.19 0.37
CA LEU A 295 -3.85 21.87 0.48
C LEU A 295 -2.37 21.91 0.09
N ALA A 296 -2.00 22.72 -0.90
CA ALA A 296 -0.61 22.95 -1.29
C ALA A 296 0.25 23.49 -0.13
N GLU A 297 -0.31 24.37 0.72
CA GLU A 297 0.37 24.93 1.90
C GLU A 297 0.53 23.90 3.03
N LEU A 298 -0.25 22.81 3.01
CA LEU A 298 -0.15 21.69 3.95
C LEU A 298 0.87 20.63 3.51
N GLY A 299 1.44 20.78 2.31
CA GLY A 299 2.46 19.89 1.76
C GLY A 299 2.01 19.10 0.53
N TYR A 300 0.72 19.07 0.17
CA TYR A 300 0.22 18.33 -1.01
C TYR A 300 0.67 19.01 -2.32
N ASN A 301 1.93 18.79 -2.71
CA ASN A 301 2.63 19.59 -3.71
C ASN A 301 2.95 18.82 -5.01
N TYR A 302 2.91 17.49 -5.01
CA TYR A 302 3.01 16.69 -6.23
C TYR A 302 1.64 16.56 -6.93
N VAL A 303 1.59 16.90 -8.22
CA VAL A 303 0.43 16.69 -9.10
C VAL A 303 0.76 15.57 -10.07
N ASN A 304 0.38 14.35 -9.73
CA ASN A 304 0.78 13.14 -10.46
C ASN A 304 -0.24 12.79 -11.55
N ILE A 305 0.21 12.77 -12.79
CA ILE A 305 -0.55 12.23 -13.93
C ILE A 305 -0.30 10.72 -14.00
N ASP A 306 -1.36 9.92 -13.90
CA ASP A 306 -1.29 8.45 -14.00
C ASP A 306 -1.43 7.96 -15.46
N ASP A 307 -1.76 6.68 -15.68
CA ASP A 307 -1.83 6.07 -17.01
C ASP A 307 -2.81 6.78 -17.98
N CYS A 308 -2.74 6.41 -19.26
CA CYS A 308 -3.54 6.89 -20.38
C CYS A 308 -3.19 8.31 -20.89
N TRP A 309 -2.18 8.97 -20.33
CA TRP A 309 -1.71 10.31 -20.76
C TRP A 309 -1.08 10.36 -22.16
N SER A 310 -0.53 9.24 -22.62
CA SER A 310 0.22 9.13 -23.88
C SER A 310 -0.60 8.54 -25.02
N ASN A 311 -0.12 8.75 -26.26
CA ASN A 311 -0.59 8.04 -27.43
C ASN A 311 -0.35 6.52 -27.30
N MET A 312 -1.16 5.74 -28.02
CA MET A 312 -1.04 4.27 -28.13
C MET A 312 0.29 3.79 -28.77
N LYS A 313 1.14 4.69 -29.29
CA LYS A 313 2.38 4.38 -30.00
C LYS A 313 3.44 5.45 -29.72
N ARG A 314 4.70 5.01 -29.68
CA ARG A 314 5.90 5.87 -29.80
C ARG A 314 5.96 6.49 -31.20
N ASP A 315 6.70 7.59 -31.37
CA ASP A 315 6.93 8.21 -32.67
C ASP A 315 7.92 7.41 -33.54
N VAL A 316 8.22 7.93 -34.74
CA VAL A 316 9.18 7.33 -35.69
C VAL A 316 10.64 7.32 -35.21
N LYS A 317 10.93 7.91 -34.04
CA LYS A 317 12.24 7.88 -33.36
C LYS A 317 12.22 7.00 -32.10
N GLY A 318 11.08 6.37 -31.77
CA GLY A 318 10.92 5.59 -30.55
C GLY A 318 10.59 6.42 -29.29
N GLN A 319 10.29 7.72 -29.40
CA GLN A 319 9.99 8.56 -28.24
C GLN A 319 8.50 8.48 -27.86
N LEU A 320 8.20 8.46 -26.55
CA LEU A 320 6.83 8.64 -26.06
C LEU A 320 6.24 9.97 -26.54
N GLN A 321 4.94 9.98 -26.84
CA GLN A 321 4.21 11.16 -27.30
C GLN A 321 2.98 11.37 -26.41
N PRO A 322 2.75 12.55 -25.82
CA PRO A 322 1.49 12.87 -25.13
C PRO A 322 0.31 12.73 -26.10
N ASP A 323 -0.85 12.26 -25.63
CA ASP A 323 -2.05 12.23 -26.46
C ASP A 323 -2.40 13.65 -26.94
N SER A 324 -2.42 13.88 -28.24
CA SER A 324 -2.51 15.24 -28.81
C SER A 324 -3.91 15.86 -28.74
N LYS A 325 -4.92 15.10 -28.29
CA LYS A 325 -6.29 15.58 -28.06
C LYS A 325 -6.50 15.93 -26.59
N ASN A 326 -5.97 15.11 -25.67
CA ASN A 326 -6.10 15.29 -24.24
C ASN A 326 -5.01 16.23 -23.66
N PHE A 327 -3.81 16.25 -24.26
CA PHE A 327 -2.68 17.10 -23.86
C PHE A 327 -2.11 17.89 -25.06
N PRO A 328 -2.92 18.69 -25.78
CA PRO A 328 -2.52 19.40 -27.00
C PRO A 328 -1.34 20.38 -26.82
N SER A 329 -1.09 20.88 -25.61
CA SER A 329 0.07 21.74 -25.29
C SER A 329 1.36 20.93 -25.03
N GLY A 330 1.25 19.61 -24.84
CA GLY A 330 2.33 18.72 -24.41
C GLY A 330 2.68 18.86 -22.93
N ILE A 331 3.28 17.81 -22.36
CA ILE A 331 3.56 17.69 -20.91
C ILE A 331 4.48 18.82 -20.41
N LYS A 332 5.43 19.33 -21.20
CA LYS A 332 6.26 20.48 -20.80
C LYS A 332 5.44 21.73 -20.46
N ALA A 333 4.48 22.11 -21.31
CA ALA A 333 3.61 23.27 -21.06
C ALA A 333 2.58 23.04 -19.94
N LEU A 334 2.48 21.82 -19.43
CA LEU A 334 1.73 21.48 -18.22
C LEU A 334 2.63 21.55 -16.98
N ALA A 335 3.86 21.02 -17.05
CA ALA A 335 4.88 21.17 -16.01
C ALA A 335 5.20 22.64 -15.72
N ASP A 336 5.48 23.44 -16.76
CA ASP A 336 5.74 24.88 -16.64
C ASP A 336 4.57 25.65 -15.97
N TYR A 337 3.33 25.14 -16.07
CA TYR A 337 2.16 25.70 -15.39
C TYR A 337 2.10 25.29 -13.92
N VAL A 338 2.32 24.01 -13.62
CA VAL A 338 2.34 23.44 -12.27
C VAL A 338 3.49 24.03 -11.45
N HIS A 339 4.69 24.16 -12.02
CA HIS A 339 5.82 24.88 -11.42
C HIS A 339 5.49 26.34 -11.13
N LYS A 340 4.77 27.04 -12.02
CA LYS A 340 4.31 28.42 -11.81
C LYS A 340 3.30 28.56 -10.66
N LYS A 341 2.69 27.46 -10.20
CA LYS A 341 1.83 27.40 -9.00
C LYS A 341 2.60 27.09 -7.72
N GLY A 342 3.91 26.84 -7.79
CA GLY A 342 4.71 26.36 -6.66
C GLY A 342 4.58 24.86 -6.39
N LEU A 343 4.04 24.11 -7.35
CA LEU A 343 3.79 22.67 -7.29
C LEU A 343 4.81 21.91 -8.17
N TYR A 344 4.86 20.59 -8.01
CA TYR A 344 5.68 19.66 -8.78
C TYR A 344 4.82 18.78 -9.69
N LEU A 345 5.28 18.44 -10.90
CA LEU A 345 4.53 17.57 -11.82
C LEU A 345 5.07 16.13 -11.78
N GLY A 346 4.20 15.17 -11.48
CA GLY A 346 4.49 13.75 -11.67
C GLY A 346 3.93 13.19 -12.97
N ILE A 347 4.60 12.14 -13.45
CA ILE A 347 4.16 11.35 -14.60
C ILE A 347 4.19 9.86 -14.22
N TYR A 348 3.61 9.04 -15.09
CA TYR A 348 3.52 7.59 -14.96
C TYR A 348 4.14 6.89 -16.19
N SER A 349 4.81 5.77 -15.96
CA SER A 349 5.15 4.77 -16.99
C SER A 349 5.28 3.39 -16.32
N ASP A 350 5.73 2.39 -17.06
CA ASP A 350 5.77 0.99 -16.62
C ASP A 350 7.16 0.37 -16.85
N ALA A 351 7.62 -0.44 -15.91
CA ALA A 351 8.77 -1.35 -16.02
C ALA A 351 8.46 -2.57 -16.92
N GLY A 352 7.75 -2.34 -18.02
CA GLY A 352 7.24 -3.34 -18.95
C GLY A 352 7.17 -2.81 -20.38
N VAL A 353 6.77 -3.68 -21.32
CA VAL A 353 6.64 -3.30 -22.75
C VAL A 353 5.43 -2.38 -22.97
N PHE A 354 4.40 -2.54 -22.13
CA PHE A 354 3.21 -1.70 -22.11
C PHE A 354 2.85 -1.34 -20.68
N THR A 355 2.17 -0.22 -20.50
CA THR A 355 1.47 0.11 -19.25
C THR A 355 0.25 -0.78 -19.04
N CYS A 356 -0.32 -0.77 -17.84
CA CYS A 356 -1.53 -1.54 -17.53
C CYS A 356 -2.73 -1.19 -18.43
N GLN A 357 -2.86 0.05 -18.93
CA GLN A 357 -3.84 0.48 -19.95
C GLN A 357 -3.29 0.48 -21.38
N VAL A 358 -2.28 -0.36 -21.64
CA VAL A 358 -1.72 -0.67 -22.96
C VAL A 358 -1.22 0.56 -23.74
N ARG A 359 -0.63 1.52 -23.03
CA ARG A 359 0.27 2.54 -23.61
C ARG A 359 1.69 1.97 -23.71
N PRO A 360 2.60 2.54 -24.51
CA PRO A 360 3.98 2.06 -24.56
C PRO A 360 4.66 2.24 -23.18
N GLY A 361 5.12 1.14 -22.58
CA GLY A 361 5.92 1.16 -21.36
C GLY A 361 7.39 1.46 -21.65
N SER A 362 8.21 1.56 -20.61
CA SER A 362 9.59 2.06 -20.69
C SER A 362 10.67 0.98 -20.60
N LEU A 363 10.31 -0.31 -20.52
CA LEU A 363 11.29 -1.41 -20.55
C LEU A 363 12.10 -1.40 -21.85
N TYR A 364 13.43 -1.42 -21.74
CA TYR A 364 14.42 -1.21 -22.81
C TYR A 364 14.40 0.19 -23.48
N HIS A 365 13.65 1.15 -22.92
CA HIS A 365 13.58 2.54 -23.34
C HIS A 365 13.95 3.53 -22.22
N GLU A 366 14.38 3.04 -21.06
CA GLU A 366 14.53 3.77 -19.81
C GLU A 366 15.42 5.00 -19.99
N SER A 367 16.56 4.82 -20.66
CA SER A 367 17.54 5.87 -20.94
C SER A 367 17.01 7.02 -21.78
N ASP A 368 16.03 6.81 -22.66
CA ASP A 368 15.51 7.86 -23.55
C ASP A 368 14.20 8.46 -23.03
N ASP A 369 13.38 7.67 -22.35
CA ASP A 369 12.19 8.17 -21.65
C ASP A 369 12.57 9.03 -20.45
N ALA A 370 13.58 8.65 -19.65
CA ALA A 370 14.07 9.47 -18.55
C ALA A 370 14.57 10.85 -19.03
N LYS A 371 15.35 10.89 -20.12
CA LYS A 371 15.78 12.14 -20.77
C LYS A 371 14.57 12.98 -21.22
N LEU A 372 13.54 12.33 -21.75
CA LEU A 372 12.32 12.98 -22.21
C LEU A 372 11.55 13.60 -21.03
N PHE A 373 11.30 12.85 -19.96
CA PHE A 373 10.68 13.33 -18.72
C PHE A 373 11.46 14.50 -18.11
N ALA A 374 12.78 14.41 -18.03
CA ALA A 374 13.63 15.49 -17.55
C ALA A 374 13.58 16.74 -18.46
N SER A 375 13.51 16.58 -19.78
CA SER A 375 13.35 17.69 -20.74
C SER A 375 11.99 18.39 -20.61
N TRP A 376 10.96 17.63 -20.23
CA TRP A 376 9.62 18.12 -19.92
C TRP A 376 9.52 18.74 -18.52
N GLY A 377 10.54 18.61 -17.67
CA GLY A 377 10.53 19.16 -16.32
C GLY A 377 9.72 18.33 -15.32
N VAL A 378 9.51 17.04 -15.58
CA VAL A 378 8.88 16.11 -14.62
C VAL A 378 9.71 16.03 -13.33
N ASP A 379 9.04 15.96 -12.18
CA ASP A 379 9.62 15.94 -10.84
C ASP A 379 9.40 14.60 -10.11
N TYR A 380 8.47 13.77 -10.59
CA TYR A 380 8.08 12.50 -9.97
C TYR A 380 7.75 11.47 -11.07
N LEU A 381 8.15 10.22 -10.88
CA LEU A 381 7.77 9.09 -11.73
C LEU A 381 7.17 7.97 -10.86
N LYS A 382 5.88 7.66 -11.07
CA LYS A 382 5.32 6.35 -10.71
C LYS A 382 5.72 5.36 -11.80
N TYR A 383 6.23 4.19 -11.40
CA TYR A 383 6.79 3.20 -12.32
C TYR A 383 6.19 1.82 -12.05
N ASP A 384 5.26 1.42 -12.90
CA ASP A 384 4.39 0.25 -12.77
C ASP A 384 5.04 -1.07 -13.22
N ASN A 385 4.31 -2.18 -13.19
CA ASN A 385 4.85 -3.53 -13.35
C ASN A 385 4.09 -4.44 -14.33
N CYS A 386 3.17 -3.91 -15.14
CA CYS A 386 2.42 -4.69 -16.13
C CYS A 386 3.31 -5.11 -17.32
N PHE A 387 2.91 -6.14 -18.07
CA PHE A 387 3.58 -6.58 -19.33
C PHE A 387 5.13 -6.74 -19.23
N ASN A 388 5.62 -7.14 -18.06
CA ASN A 388 7.03 -7.13 -17.65
C ASN A 388 7.93 -8.25 -18.22
N LEU A 389 7.42 -9.01 -19.20
CA LEU A 389 8.07 -10.17 -19.84
C LEU A 389 8.48 -11.33 -18.89
N GLY A 390 8.04 -11.32 -17.62
CA GLY A 390 8.43 -12.32 -16.62
C GLY A 390 9.84 -12.11 -16.04
N ILE A 391 10.43 -10.93 -16.25
CA ILE A 391 11.71 -10.52 -15.65
C ILE A 391 11.42 -9.98 -14.23
N LYS A 392 12.28 -10.23 -13.25
CA LYS A 392 12.02 -9.81 -11.85
C LYS A 392 12.09 -8.29 -11.66
N PRO A 393 11.34 -7.71 -10.70
CA PRO A 393 11.42 -6.28 -10.38
C PRO A 393 12.85 -5.82 -10.06
N ILE A 394 13.58 -6.60 -9.25
CA ILE A 394 14.96 -6.31 -8.85
C ILE A 394 15.95 -6.17 -10.03
N GLU A 395 15.61 -6.69 -11.21
CA GLU A 395 16.40 -6.55 -12.44
C GLU A 395 15.96 -5.35 -13.30
N ARG A 396 14.67 -4.99 -13.30
CA ARG A 396 14.06 -3.98 -14.19
C ARG A 396 14.00 -2.55 -13.63
N TYR A 397 13.89 -2.41 -12.31
CA TYR A 397 13.79 -1.09 -11.69
C TYR A 397 15.14 -0.34 -11.58
N PRO A 398 16.30 -0.97 -11.29
CA PRO A 398 17.59 -0.28 -11.26
C PRO A 398 18.00 0.42 -12.58
N PRO A 399 17.78 -0.16 -13.78
CA PRO A 399 18.00 0.54 -15.06
C PRO A 399 17.28 1.89 -15.18
N MET A 400 16.04 2.00 -14.69
CA MET A 400 15.31 3.28 -14.71
C MET A 400 15.79 4.25 -13.63
N ARG A 401 16.17 3.79 -12.42
CA ARG A 401 16.91 4.64 -11.45
C ARG A 401 18.14 5.27 -12.11
N ASP A 402 18.95 4.46 -12.77
CA ASP A 402 20.22 4.90 -13.35
C ASP A 402 20.00 5.83 -14.55
N ALA A 403 18.97 5.57 -15.36
CA ALA A 403 18.52 6.47 -16.41
C ALA A 403 18.06 7.84 -15.88
N LEU A 404 17.24 7.87 -14.81
CA LEU A 404 16.80 9.11 -14.16
C LEU A 404 17.98 9.91 -13.59
N ASN A 405 18.87 9.25 -12.84
CA ASN A 405 20.07 9.87 -12.29
C ASN A 405 20.98 10.44 -13.39
N ALA A 406 21.13 9.74 -14.52
CA ALA A 406 21.94 10.19 -15.66
C ALA A 406 21.40 11.45 -16.35
N THR A 407 20.14 11.87 -16.10
CA THR A 407 19.62 13.15 -16.61
C THR A 407 20.17 14.37 -15.87
N GLY A 408 20.68 14.20 -14.65
CA GLY A 408 21.04 15.30 -13.75
C GLY A 408 19.86 16.07 -13.15
N ARG A 409 18.60 15.77 -13.53
CA ARG A 409 17.41 16.29 -12.86
C ARG A 409 17.08 15.40 -11.66
N LYS A 410 16.78 16.00 -10.50
CA LYS A 410 16.16 15.28 -9.39
C LYS A 410 14.72 14.94 -9.76
N ILE A 411 14.41 13.64 -9.83
CA ILE A 411 13.07 13.10 -10.04
C ILE A 411 12.81 12.10 -8.92
N PHE A 412 11.70 12.25 -8.21
CA PHE A 412 11.26 11.29 -7.19
C PHE A 412 10.88 9.99 -7.89
N TYR A 413 11.42 8.86 -7.44
CA TYR A 413 11.17 7.58 -8.07
C TYR A 413 10.31 6.67 -7.19
N SER A 414 9.10 6.37 -7.64
CA SER A 414 8.07 5.63 -6.91
C SER A 414 7.81 4.31 -7.63
N LEU A 415 8.16 3.20 -6.97
CA LEU A 415 8.01 1.84 -7.52
C LEU A 415 6.58 1.33 -7.29
N CYS A 416 6.02 0.68 -8.30
CA CYS A 416 4.67 0.13 -8.31
C CYS A 416 4.72 -1.31 -8.86
N GLU A 417 5.38 -2.19 -8.11
CA GLU A 417 5.48 -3.65 -8.33
C GLU A 417 4.59 -4.48 -7.39
N TRP A 418 3.73 -3.80 -6.62
CA TRP A 418 2.67 -4.38 -5.80
C TRP A 418 3.13 -5.28 -4.64
N GLY A 419 4.41 -5.20 -4.26
CA GLY A 419 5.03 -6.10 -3.28
C GLY A 419 5.75 -7.31 -3.89
N GLU A 420 5.89 -7.39 -5.22
CA GLU A 420 6.54 -8.52 -5.90
C GLU A 420 8.04 -8.61 -5.56
N ASP A 421 8.48 -9.82 -5.18
CA ASP A 421 9.83 -10.07 -4.64
C ASP A 421 10.19 -9.20 -3.40
N ASP A 422 9.21 -8.86 -2.55
CA ASP A 422 9.40 -8.22 -1.23
C ASP A 422 10.25 -6.91 -1.27
N PRO A 423 9.75 -5.81 -1.88
CA PRO A 423 10.53 -4.59 -2.19
C PRO A 423 11.17 -3.91 -0.98
N ALA A 424 10.57 -4.02 0.21
CA ALA A 424 11.16 -3.48 1.45
C ALA A 424 12.58 -4.00 1.74
N LEU A 425 12.98 -5.13 1.14
CA LEU A 425 14.30 -5.74 1.28
C LEU A 425 15.36 -5.21 0.29
N TRP A 426 14.96 -4.57 -0.82
CA TRP A 426 15.87 -4.16 -1.90
C TRP A 426 15.60 -2.78 -2.52
N ALA A 427 14.33 -2.36 -2.61
CA ALA A 427 13.90 -1.16 -3.33
C ALA A 427 14.42 0.16 -2.73
N GLY A 428 14.84 0.17 -1.46
CA GLY A 428 15.47 1.33 -0.83
C GLY A 428 16.65 1.90 -1.62
N ASN A 429 17.52 1.02 -2.15
CA ASN A 429 18.69 1.45 -2.94
C ASN A 429 18.31 1.75 -4.41
N VAL A 430 17.03 1.66 -4.74
CA VAL A 430 16.49 1.78 -6.10
C VAL A 430 15.65 3.05 -6.24
N GLY A 431 14.70 3.30 -5.34
CA GLY A 431 13.81 4.47 -5.38
C GLY A 431 13.45 5.03 -4.00
N ASN A 432 12.52 5.97 -4.02
CA ASN A 432 12.10 6.80 -2.89
C ASN A 432 10.79 6.35 -2.21
N SER A 433 9.93 5.61 -2.92
CA SER A 433 8.89 4.76 -2.31
C SER A 433 8.68 3.49 -3.14
N TRP A 434 8.06 2.47 -2.55
CA TRP A 434 7.71 1.21 -3.22
C TRP A 434 6.39 0.64 -2.73
N ARG A 435 5.51 0.25 -3.65
CA ARG A 435 4.22 -0.36 -3.34
C ARG A 435 4.43 -1.66 -2.56
N THR A 436 3.63 -1.89 -1.54
CA THR A 436 3.73 -3.09 -0.69
C THR A 436 2.63 -4.12 -0.92
N THR A 437 1.65 -3.76 -1.75
CA THR A 437 0.42 -4.53 -2.02
C THR A 437 -0.11 -4.25 -3.44
N ASP A 438 -1.02 -5.12 -3.89
CA ASP A 438 -2.03 -4.82 -4.93
C ASP A 438 -2.77 -3.49 -4.65
N ASP A 439 -3.47 -2.98 -5.68
CA ASP A 439 -4.16 -1.68 -5.64
C ASP A 439 -5.24 -1.61 -4.55
N ILE A 440 -5.36 -0.42 -3.94
CA ILE A 440 -6.48 -0.09 -3.07
C ILE A 440 -7.79 0.02 -3.88
N THR A 441 -8.90 -0.21 -3.20
CA THR A 441 -10.23 0.21 -3.65
C THR A 441 -10.95 0.90 -2.51
N ASP A 442 -11.90 1.77 -2.84
CA ASP A 442 -12.71 2.56 -1.91
C ASP A 442 -13.72 1.70 -1.13
N THR A 443 -13.19 0.76 -0.36
CA THR A 443 -13.91 -0.21 0.48
C THR A 443 -13.12 -0.47 1.76
N TRP A 444 -13.85 -0.63 2.86
CA TRP A 444 -13.26 -0.92 4.18
C TRP A 444 -12.42 -2.21 4.19
N GLU A 445 -12.85 -3.25 3.47
CA GLU A 445 -12.14 -4.53 3.40
C GLU A 445 -10.78 -4.38 2.69
N SER A 446 -10.71 -3.64 1.57
CA SER A 446 -9.45 -3.38 0.87
C SER A 446 -8.50 -2.53 1.71
N MET A 447 -8.95 -1.37 2.17
CA MET A 447 -8.13 -0.43 2.96
C MET A 447 -7.58 -1.09 4.24
N THR A 448 -8.42 -1.82 4.99
CA THR A 448 -7.95 -2.49 6.21
C THR A 448 -7.03 -3.70 5.95
N THR A 449 -7.21 -4.39 4.82
CA THR A 449 -6.30 -5.49 4.40
C THR A 449 -4.94 -4.96 3.99
N ILE A 450 -4.89 -3.85 3.23
CA ILE A 450 -3.65 -3.23 2.79
C ILE A 450 -2.85 -2.68 3.97
N ALA A 451 -3.51 -2.06 4.95
CA ALA A 451 -2.86 -1.67 6.21
C ALA A 451 -2.21 -2.86 6.93
N ASP A 452 -2.91 -4.01 7.03
CA ASP A 452 -2.38 -5.22 7.67
C ASP A 452 -1.21 -5.86 6.89
N LEU A 453 -1.21 -5.76 5.56
CA LEU A 453 -0.13 -6.26 4.70
C LEU A 453 1.13 -5.36 4.73
N ASN A 454 0.96 -4.04 4.90
CA ASN A 454 2.06 -3.08 5.01
C ASN A 454 2.75 -3.10 6.39
N ASP A 455 2.00 -3.38 7.46
CA ASP A 455 2.47 -3.40 8.86
C ASP A 455 3.72 -4.27 9.11
N LYS A 456 3.88 -5.38 8.36
CA LYS A 456 5.08 -6.24 8.45
C LYS A 456 6.39 -5.54 8.01
N TRP A 457 6.30 -4.46 7.23
CA TRP A 457 7.46 -3.78 6.65
C TRP A 457 7.97 -2.58 7.46
N ALA A 458 7.37 -2.28 8.61
CA ALA A 458 7.63 -1.07 9.39
C ALA A 458 9.11 -0.77 9.72
N SER A 459 9.96 -1.79 9.89
CA SER A 459 11.38 -1.61 10.21
C SER A 459 12.26 -1.19 9.02
N TYR A 460 11.73 -1.21 7.79
CA TYR A 460 12.45 -0.91 6.55
C TYR A 460 12.20 0.51 6.00
N ALA A 461 11.11 1.18 6.41
CA ALA A 461 10.82 2.55 6.00
C ALA A 461 11.68 3.59 6.75
N GLY A 462 11.98 4.70 6.08
CA GLY A 462 12.64 5.86 6.68
C GLY A 462 13.06 6.92 5.66
N PRO A 463 13.66 8.04 6.11
CA PRO A 463 14.08 9.15 5.24
C PRO A 463 14.90 8.71 4.02
N GLY A 464 14.33 8.96 2.84
CA GLY A 464 14.88 8.58 1.54
C GLY A 464 14.20 7.36 0.88
N GLY A 465 13.39 6.58 1.60
CA GLY A 465 12.74 5.36 1.10
C GLY A 465 11.58 4.86 1.97
N TRP A 466 10.36 4.92 1.43
CA TRP A 466 9.11 4.64 2.15
C TRP A 466 8.33 3.44 1.61
N ASN A 467 7.72 2.68 2.51
CA ASN A 467 6.69 1.70 2.14
C ASN A 467 5.43 2.44 1.67
N ASP A 468 4.89 2.02 0.54
CA ASP A 468 3.73 2.63 -0.11
C ASP A 468 2.52 1.67 -0.04
N PRO A 469 1.57 1.89 0.88
CA PRO A 469 0.28 1.20 0.93
C PRO A 469 -0.76 1.80 -0.03
N ASP A 470 -0.34 2.46 -1.11
CA ASP A 470 -1.19 3.03 -2.16
C ASP A 470 -2.00 4.30 -1.75
N MET A 471 -2.71 4.86 -2.72
CA MET A 471 -3.36 6.17 -2.67
C MET A 471 -4.50 6.31 -1.64
N LEU A 472 -4.79 7.55 -1.25
CA LEU A 472 -5.87 7.89 -0.32
C LEU A 472 -7.23 7.96 -1.04
N GLU A 473 -8.13 7.03 -0.73
CA GLU A 473 -9.52 7.00 -1.21
C GLU A 473 -10.45 8.06 -0.56
N VAL A 474 -9.90 8.90 0.31
CA VAL A 474 -10.65 9.86 1.14
C VAL A 474 -11.52 10.79 0.30
N GLY A 475 -12.83 10.52 0.30
CA GLY A 475 -13.85 11.30 -0.41
C GLY A 475 -14.38 10.71 -1.72
N ASN A 476 -13.98 9.50 -2.11
CA ASN A 476 -14.47 8.87 -3.35
C ASN A 476 -15.91 8.29 -3.25
N GLY A 477 -16.41 8.05 -2.03
CA GLY A 477 -17.82 7.83 -1.70
C GLY A 477 -18.23 6.40 -1.32
N GLY A 478 -17.32 5.43 -1.42
CA GLY A 478 -17.51 4.02 -1.05
C GLY A 478 -17.31 3.69 0.43
N MET A 479 -16.65 4.57 1.19
CA MET A 479 -16.51 4.48 2.65
C MET A 479 -17.16 5.66 3.38
N THR A 480 -17.46 5.48 4.66
CA THR A 480 -17.99 6.52 5.55
C THR A 480 -16.90 7.48 6.04
N TYR A 481 -17.30 8.64 6.57
CA TYR A 481 -16.38 9.61 7.19
C TYR A 481 -15.56 9.02 8.37
N ALA A 482 -16.11 8.09 9.15
CA ALA A 482 -15.37 7.39 10.20
C ALA A 482 -14.29 6.46 9.61
N GLU A 483 -14.64 5.72 8.57
CA GLU A 483 -13.72 4.83 7.84
C GLU A 483 -12.61 5.61 7.13
N TYR A 484 -12.92 6.77 6.55
CA TYR A 484 -11.91 7.68 5.97
C TYR A 484 -11.03 8.35 7.02
N ARG A 485 -11.55 8.70 8.21
CA ARG A 485 -10.73 9.17 9.33
C ARG A 485 -9.75 8.09 9.78
N SER A 486 -10.22 6.85 9.89
CA SER A 486 -9.38 5.67 10.15
C SER A 486 -8.29 5.49 9.09
N HIS A 487 -8.66 5.49 7.80
CA HIS A 487 -7.75 5.40 6.64
C HIS A 487 -6.62 6.43 6.74
N PHE A 488 -6.98 7.73 6.80
CA PHE A 488 -6.01 8.82 6.84
C PHE A 488 -5.11 8.76 8.09
N SER A 489 -5.66 8.42 9.26
CA SER A 489 -4.90 8.28 10.51
C SER A 489 -3.87 7.15 10.44
N ILE A 490 -4.23 6.02 9.83
CA ILE A 490 -3.37 4.84 9.71
C ILE A 490 -2.29 5.07 8.65
N TRP A 491 -2.61 5.65 7.49
CA TRP A 491 -1.60 6.05 6.49
C TRP A 491 -0.62 7.08 7.06
N ALA A 492 -1.13 8.09 7.78
CA ALA A 492 -0.30 9.08 8.45
C ALA A 492 0.63 8.45 9.50
N LEU A 493 0.10 7.59 10.37
CA LEU A 493 0.89 6.87 11.38
C LEU A 493 1.97 5.97 10.74
N MET A 494 1.63 5.27 9.66
CA MET A 494 2.53 4.35 8.95
C MET A 494 3.62 5.06 8.12
N LYS A 495 3.67 6.39 8.06
CA LYS A 495 4.56 7.15 7.15
C LYS A 495 4.36 6.74 5.68
N ALA A 496 3.11 6.42 5.32
CA ALA A 496 2.72 6.21 3.94
C ALA A 496 2.80 7.51 3.14
N PRO A 497 2.97 7.44 1.81
CA PRO A 497 2.65 8.53 0.91
C PRO A 497 1.21 9.04 1.12
N LEU A 498 1.02 10.35 1.24
CA LEU A 498 -0.31 10.97 1.31
C LEU A 498 -0.68 11.54 -0.06
N LEU A 499 -0.96 10.63 -1.01
CA LEU A 499 -1.42 10.97 -2.35
C LEU A 499 -2.96 10.93 -2.39
N ILE A 500 -3.60 12.09 -2.51
CA ILE A 500 -5.06 12.23 -2.61
C ILE A 500 -5.55 11.61 -3.92
N GLY A 501 -6.48 10.65 -3.86
CA GLY A 501 -7.10 9.99 -5.02
C GLY A 501 -8.46 10.54 -5.46
N CYS A 502 -8.96 11.61 -4.83
CA CYS A 502 -10.30 12.17 -5.08
C CYS A 502 -10.30 13.48 -5.90
N ASP A 503 -11.47 13.94 -6.34
CA ASP A 503 -11.61 15.23 -7.04
C ASP A 503 -11.52 16.42 -6.08
N VAL A 504 -10.29 16.89 -5.85
CA VAL A 504 -9.98 18.07 -5.03
C VAL A 504 -10.69 19.36 -5.48
N ARG A 505 -11.23 19.43 -6.70
CA ARG A 505 -12.00 20.58 -7.21
C ARG A 505 -13.41 20.64 -6.61
N ASN A 506 -13.91 19.54 -6.03
CA ASN A 506 -15.29 19.40 -5.54
C ASN A 506 -15.38 18.53 -4.26
N MET A 507 -14.48 18.78 -3.29
CA MET A 507 -14.51 18.11 -1.98
C MET A 507 -15.73 18.49 -1.15
N THR A 508 -16.24 17.54 -0.36
CA THR A 508 -17.15 17.87 0.76
C THR A 508 -16.37 18.53 1.91
N SER A 509 -17.06 19.23 2.81
CA SER A 509 -16.42 19.78 4.02
C SER A 509 -15.79 18.68 4.89
N GLN A 510 -16.39 17.48 4.94
CA GLN A 510 -15.87 16.33 5.68
C GLN A 510 -14.61 15.73 5.01
N THR A 511 -14.58 15.69 3.68
CA THR A 511 -13.39 15.30 2.90
C THR A 511 -12.24 16.26 3.17
N PHE A 512 -12.52 17.57 3.11
CA PHE A 512 -11.52 18.60 3.38
C PHE A 512 -11.04 18.59 4.84
N GLU A 513 -11.93 18.40 5.82
CA GLU A 513 -11.60 18.29 7.24
C GLU A 513 -10.60 17.16 7.52
N ILE A 514 -10.79 15.98 6.91
CA ILE A 514 -9.85 14.86 7.02
C ILE A 514 -8.51 15.22 6.37
N LEU A 515 -8.53 15.63 5.10
CA LEU A 515 -7.30 15.89 4.33
C LEU A 515 -6.50 17.10 4.82
N SER A 516 -7.14 18.06 5.51
CA SER A 516 -6.49 19.29 5.99
C SER A 516 -6.00 19.25 7.44
N ASN A 517 -6.14 18.12 8.14
CA ASN A 517 -5.74 18.00 9.54
C ASN A 517 -4.21 18.10 9.72
N LYS A 518 -3.75 19.29 10.08
CA LYS A 518 -2.33 19.63 10.31
C LYS A 518 -1.64 18.78 11.38
N GLU A 519 -2.35 18.34 12.42
CA GLU A 519 -1.76 17.55 13.50
C GLU A 519 -1.53 16.09 13.05
N VAL A 520 -2.45 15.53 12.27
CA VAL A 520 -2.29 14.19 11.66
C VAL A 520 -1.23 14.21 10.55
N ILE A 521 -1.18 15.26 9.72
CA ILE A 521 -0.12 15.47 8.74
C ILE A 521 1.26 15.58 9.43
N ALA A 522 1.36 16.29 10.56
CA ALA A 522 2.61 16.37 11.32
C ALA A 522 3.10 15.01 11.85
N VAL A 523 2.20 14.07 12.13
CA VAL A 523 2.59 12.69 12.48
C VAL A 523 3.15 11.90 11.28
N ASN A 524 2.69 12.19 10.06
CA ASN A 524 3.25 11.62 8.84
C ASN A 524 4.62 12.24 8.48
N GLN A 525 4.72 13.56 8.59
CA GLN A 525 5.88 14.38 8.22
C GLN A 525 6.90 14.57 9.36
N ASP A 526 6.80 13.81 10.46
CA ASP A 526 7.72 13.91 11.59
C ASP A 526 9.16 13.53 11.19
N PRO A 527 10.19 14.34 11.53
CA PRO A 527 11.56 14.12 11.06
C PRO A 527 12.29 12.94 11.73
N LEU A 528 11.71 12.28 12.74
CA LEU A 528 12.20 10.96 13.18
C LEU A 528 11.81 9.87 12.17
N GLY A 529 10.77 10.07 11.35
CA GLY A 529 10.51 9.28 10.14
C GLY A 529 10.28 7.78 10.36
N VAL A 530 9.98 7.32 11.58
CA VAL A 530 9.74 5.89 11.85
C VAL A 530 8.30 5.54 11.54
N GLN A 531 8.08 4.55 10.67
CA GLN A 531 6.76 3.98 10.41
C GLN A 531 6.15 3.43 11.71
N GLY A 532 5.00 3.97 12.10
CA GLY A 532 4.19 3.40 13.16
C GLY A 532 3.53 2.09 12.72
N ARG A 533 3.25 1.23 13.70
CA ARG A 533 2.89 -0.18 13.50
C ARG A 533 1.86 -0.65 14.52
N LYS A 534 1.25 -1.81 14.26
CA LYS A 534 0.37 -2.48 15.22
C LYS A 534 1.17 -2.97 16.43
N ILE A 535 0.71 -2.63 17.63
CA ILE A 535 1.33 -3.03 18.91
C ILE A 535 0.52 -4.14 19.58
N TYR A 536 -0.80 -4.00 19.59
CA TYR A 536 -1.72 -4.92 20.22
C TYR A 536 -3.01 -5.01 19.42
N ALA A 537 -3.66 -6.18 19.43
CA ALA A 537 -4.99 -6.35 18.85
C ALA A 537 -5.73 -7.52 19.51
N GLU A 538 -7.05 -7.39 19.64
CA GLU A 538 -7.90 -8.31 20.37
C GLU A 538 -9.34 -8.39 19.79
N GLY A 539 -10.16 -9.23 20.39
CA GLY A 539 -11.53 -9.47 19.94
C GLY A 539 -11.62 -10.35 18.69
N THR A 540 -12.84 -10.54 18.19
CA THR A 540 -13.12 -11.40 17.03
C THR A 540 -12.38 -10.88 15.79
N LYS A 541 -11.54 -11.74 15.17
CA LYS A 541 -10.64 -11.36 14.06
C LYS A 541 -9.70 -10.18 14.37
N ASN A 542 -9.29 -9.99 15.63
CA ASN A 542 -8.38 -8.92 16.06
C ASN A 542 -8.95 -7.51 15.74
N CYS A 543 -10.25 -7.32 15.93
CA CYS A 543 -10.95 -6.12 15.47
C CYS A 543 -10.73 -4.88 16.35
N SER A 544 -10.42 -5.03 17.64
CA SER A 544 -9.98 -3.92 18.51
C SER A 544 -8.45 -3.82 18.39
N GLN A 545 -7.90 -2.67 18.00
CA GLN A 545 -6.46 -2.54 17.73
C GLN A 545 -5.83 -1.30 18.35
N VAL A 546 -4.58 -1.44 18.80
CA VAL A 546 -3.70 -0.34 19.22
C VAL A 546 -2.49 -0.32 18.29
N TRP A 547 -2.32 0.78 17.57
CA TRP A 547 -1.15 1.07 16.76
C TRP A 547 -0.38 2.24 17.36
N ALA A 548 0.94 2.27 17.20
CA ALA A 548 1.76 3.39 17.66
C ALA A 548 3.04 3.56 16.84
N GLY A 549 3.66 4.73 16.96
CA GLY A 549 4.96 5.04 16.36
C GLY A 549 5.67 6.16 17.13
N PRO A 550 7.01 6.11 17.25
CA PRO A 550 7.76 7.15 17.94
C PRO A 550 7.89 8.37 17.03
N LEU A 551 7.98 9.55 17.64
CA LEU A 551 8.13 10.83 16.97
C LEU A 551 9.33 11.60 17.54
N SER A 552 9.70 12.68 16.86
CA SER A 552 10.66 13.66 17.36
C SER A 552 10.26 14.21 18.75
N GLY A 553 11.26 14.63 19.54
CA GLY A 553 11.04 15.13 20.90
C GLY A 553 10.70 14.06 21.95
N LYS A 554 10.88 12.75 21.65
CA LYS A 554 10.45 11.60 22.49
C LYS A 554 8.94 11.47 22.64
N GLN A 555 8.16 12.05 21.74
CA GLN A 555 6.71 11.86 21.68
C GLN A 555 6.38 10.49 21.06
N VAL A 556 5.16 10.00 21.29
CA VAL A 556 4.63 8.78 20.63
C VAL A 556 3.26 9.10 20.04
N ALA A 557 3.09 8.83 18.74
CA ALA A 557 1.77 8.80 18.11
C ALA A 557 1.08 7.47 18.46
N VAL A 558 -0.22 7.53 18.78
CA VAL A 558 -1.04 6.36 19.11
C VAL A 558 -2.35 6.43 18.34
N VAL A 559 -2.76 5.33 17.72
CA VAL A 559 -4.10 5.16 17.14
C VAL A 559 -4.80 3.99 17.82
N LEU A 560 -5.92 4.29 18.49
CA LEU A 560 -6.88 3.30 18.96
C LEU A 560 -7.90 3.09 17.84
N TRP A 561 -7.89 1.92 17.19
CA TRP A 561 -8.63 1.66 15.97
C TRP A 561 -9.69 0.58 16.19
N ASN A 562 -10.96 0.93 15.98
CA ASN A 562 -12.06 -0.02 16.04
C ASN A 562 -12.39 -0.54 14.65
N ARG A 563 -12.12 -1.82 14.39
CA ARG A 563 -12.53 -2.57 13.18
C ARG A 563 -13.66 -3.57 13.48
N CYS A 564 -14.29 -3.46 14.65
CA CYS A 564 -15.44 -4.28 15.06
C CYS A 564 -16.76 -3.68 14.52
N SER A 565 -17.80 -4.51 14.48
CA SER A 565 -19.18 -4.12 14.11
C SER A 565 -19.89 -3.22 15.12
N ASP A 566 -19.31 -3.04 16.30
CA ASP A 566 -19.94 -2.46 17.49
C ASP A 566 -19.01 -1.42 18.13
N VAL A 567 -19.57 -0.52 18.92
CA VAL A 567 -18.80 0.47 19.68
C VAL A 567 -18.02 -0.23 20.80
N VAL A 568 -16.70 -0.05 20.86
CA VAL A 568 -15.83 -0.69 21.87
C VAL A 568 -15.04 0.34 22.66
N ASN A 569 -14.65 -0.02 23.88
CA ASN A 569 -13.62 0.69 24.63
C ASN A 569 -12.27 0.03 24.32
N ILE A 570 -11.31 0.79 23.80
CA ILE A 570 -9.95 0.32 23.51
C ILE A 570 -9.00 0.93 24.53
N SER A 571 -8.07 0.14 25.06
CA SER A 571 -7.07 0.58 26.04
C SER A 571 -5.65 0.29 25.56
N ALA A 572 -4.76 1.27 25.68
CA ALA A 572 -3.33 1.14 25.41
C ALA A 572 -2.53 1.24 26.72
N ASP A 573 -1.86 0.16 27.12
CA ASP A 573 -0.84 0.17 28.18
C ASP A 573 0.40 0.92 27.67
N LEU A 574 0.78 2.01 28.34
CA LEU A 574 1.84 2.90 27.86
C LEU A 574 3.21 2.22 27.81
N GLY A 575 3.45 1.22 28.66
CA GLY A 575 4.72 0.47 28.63
C GLY A 575 4.82 -0.54 27.49
N LEU A 576 3.71 -0.95 26.87
CA LEU A 576 3.73 -1.67 25.59
C LEU A 576 4.11 -0.74 24.42
N LEU A 577 3.90 0.57 24.58
CA LEU A 577 4.32 1.60 23.62
C LEU A 577 5.79 2.03 23.79
N GLY A 578 6.52 1.43 24.74
CA GLY A 578 7.91 1.79 25.08
C GLY A 578 8.05 3.04 25.94
N LEU A 579 6.96 3.53 26.55
CA LEU A 579 6.97 4.63 27.52
C LEU A 579 7.20 4.12 28.94
N ASP A 580 7.65 5.00 29.84
CA ASP A 580 7.74 4.68 31.27
C ASP A 580 6.32 4.65 31.87
N LYS A 581 5.94 3.52 32.48
CA LYS A 581 4.60 3.35 33.09
C LYS A 581 4.33 4.26 34.28
N THR A 582 5.39 4.80 34.91
CA THR A 582 5.32 5.68 36.09
C THR A 582 5.36 7.17 35.72
N ALA A 583 5.88 7.50 34.53
CA ALA A 583 5.95 8.87 34.06
C ALA A 583 4.57 9.42 33.65
N GLN A 584 4.37 10.71 33.88
CA GLN A 584 3.20 11.45 33.42
C GLN A 584 3.35 11.84 31.95
N HIS A 585 2.24 11.75 31.21
CA HIS A 585 2.19 12.06 29.79
C HIS A 585 1.01 12.99 29.49
N SER A 586 1.30 14.04 28.74
CA SER A 586 0.29 14.90 28.11
C SER A 586 -0.28 14.19 26.89
N VAL A 587 -1.62 14.15 26.79
CA VAL A 587 -2.36 13.44 25.75
C VAL A 587 -3.18 14.42 24.92
N ARG A 588 -2.73 14.64 23.69
CA ARG A 588 -3.37 15.47 22.66
C ARG A 588 -4.22 14.60 21.73
N ASP A 589 -5.52 14.85 21.61
CA ASP A 589 -6.40 14.25 20.59
C ASP A 589 -6.31 15.08 19.30
N LEU A 590 -5.78 14.46 18.24
CA LEU A 590 -5.46 15.14 16.99
C LEU A 590 -6.71 15.44 16.15
N TRP A 591 -7.85 14.79 16.45
CA TRP A 591 -9.10 14.93 15.70
C TRP A 591 -10.11 15.84 16.38
N SER A 592 -10.12 15.92 17.71
CA SER A 592 -10.89 16.95 18.42
C SER A 592 -10.11 18.25 18.64
N HIS A 593 -8.81 18.27 18.33
CA HIS A 593 -7.90 19.40 18.57
C HIS A 593 -7.88 19.84 20.05
N THR A 594 -8.03 18.90 20.99
CA THR A 594 -8.00 19.15 22.44
C THR A 594 -6.90 18.37 23.14
N THR A 595 -6.35 18.92 24.22
CA THR A 595 -5.52 18.17 25.16
C THR A 595 -6.45 17.61 26.24
N LEU A 596 -6.50 16.28 26.37
CA LEU A 596 -7.47 15.59 27.22
C LEU A 596 -7.02 15.51 28.69
N SER A 597 -5.71 15.40 28.93
CA SER A 597 -5.08 15.40 30.24
C SER A 597 -3.58 15.62 30.07
N GLU A 598 -2.96 16.36 30.99
CA GLU A 598 -1.50 16.56 31.04
C GLU A 598 -0.77 15.41 31.78
N ASN A 599 -1.52 14.57 32.52
CA ASN A 599 -0.97 13.72 33.57
C ASN A 599 -1.43 12.25 33.46
N VAL A 600 -1.46 11.68 32.25
CA VAL A 600 -1.82 10.27 32.05
C VAL A 600 -0.65 9.36 32.42
N VAL A 601 -0.94 8.28 33.16
CA VAL A 601 0.01 7.32 33.72
C VAL A 601 -0.55 5.90 33.52
N GLY A 602 0.30 4.91 33.26
CA GLY A 602 -0.10 3.50 33.13
C GLY A 602 -0.80 3.16 31.81
N SER A 603 -1.99 3.70 31.54
CA SER A 603 -2.75 3.41 30.30
C SER A 603 -3.63 4.57 29.82
N LEU A 604 -3.95 4.55 28.52
CA LEU A 604 -4.89 5.45 27.86
C LEU A 604 -6.07 4.65 27.31
N THR A 605 -7.29 4.98 27.72
CA THR A 605 -8.52 4.26 27.31
C THR A 605 -9.53 5.23 26.70
N ALA A 606 -10.15 4.85 25.58
CA ALA A 606 -11.23 5.62 24.96
C ALA A 606 -12.32 4.71 24.38
N GLN A 607 -13.55 5.22 24.33
CA GLN A 607 -14.61 4.64 23.52
C GLN A 607 -14.44 5.06 22.05
N VAL A 608 -14.48 4.08 21.14
CA VAL A 608 -14.25 4.28 19.71
C VAL A 608 -15.46 3.74 18.93
N GLN A 609 -16.00 4.57 18.03
CA GLN A 609 -17.19 4.24 17.25
C GLN A 609 -16.91 3.16 16.20
N VAL A 610 -17.95 2.56 15.63
CA VAL A 610 -17.84 1.51 14.60
C VAL A 610 -17.00 2.01 13.42
N HIS A 611 -15.97 1.23 13.07
CA HIS A 611 -15.00 1.52 12.00
C HIS A 611 -14.22 2.86 12.15
N ASP A 612 -14.31 3.50 13.32
CA ASP A 612 -13.67 4.78 13.64
C ASP A 612 -12.33 4.57 14.34
N CYS A 613 -11.59 5.66 14.54
CA CYS A 613 -10.39 5.65 15.35
C CYS A 613 -10.32 6.86 16.29
N LYS A 614 -9.43 6.75 17.29
CA LYS A 614 -8.93 7.88 18.06
C LYS A 614 -7.43 7.96 17.88
N MET A 615 -6.95 9.12 17.45
CA MET A 615 -5.53 9.39 17.18
C MET A 615 -5.00 10.42 18.16
N TYR A 616 -3.85 10.12 18.77
CA TYR A 616 -3.24 10.91 19.81
C TYR A 616 -1.75 11.12 19.58
N THR A 617 -1.20 12.21 20.13
CA THR A 617 0.22 12.27 20.50
C THR A 617 0.38 12.32 22.01
N LEU A 618 1.28 11.49 22.52
CA LEU A 618 1.68 11.40 23.92
C LEU A 618 3.02 12.08 24.08
N THR A 619 3.09 13.11 24.93
CA THR A 619 4.32 13.84 25.25
C THR A 619 4.69 13.59 26.71
N PRO A 620 5.88 13.05 27.03
CA PRO A 620 6.31 12.93 28.42
C PRO A 620 6.37 14.31 29.09
N THR A 621 5.60 14.52 30.15
CA THR A 621 5.75 15.77 30.92
C THR A 621 7.06 15.70 31.69
N SER A 622 7.90 16.72 31.51
CA SER A 622 9.15 16.79 32.25
C SER A 622 8.83 17.00 33.73
N SER A 623 9.12 16.00 34.55
CA SER A 623 9.02 16.14 36.00
C SER A 623 9.94 17.26 36.45
N VAL A 624 9.33 18.38 36.86
CA VAL A 624 10.05 19.44 37.57
C VAL A 624 10.38 18.89 38.95
N TYR A 625 11.51 18.20 39.04
CA TYR A 625 12.14 17.86 40.32
C TYR A 625 12.51 19.17 41.02
N THR A 626 11.58 19.68 41.82
CA THR A 626 11.85 20.69 42.83
C THR A 626 12.68 20.05 43.94
N SER A 627 14.00 20.08 43.74
CA SER A 627 15.03 19.70 44.71
C SER A 627 15.20 20.76 45.81
#